data_AF-A0A1I7X447-F1
#
_entry.id   AF-A0A1I7X447-F1
#
_cell.length_a   1.000
_cell.length_b   1.000
_cell.length_c   1.000
_cell.angle_alpha   90.00
_cell.angle_beta   90.00
_cell.angle_gamma   90.00
#
_symmetry.space_group_name_H-M   'P 1'
#
loop_
_entity.id
_entity.type
_entity.pdbx_description
1 polymer ?
#
loop_
_entity_poly.entity_id
_entity_poly.type
_entity_poly.pdbx_seq_one_letter_code
_entity_poly.pdbx_strand_id
1 'polypeptide(L)'
;MSRSQQPREIDGALRMVGELSGQLTKSKKYKKDVEKLLDAHIIGRLSHSTRFIRARAAWCIKQYSNAQFNTPKILKKIIEILVKRLCDPQEELPVKVESALAIQMLLDDQQDKGLLVATRNFYKHKHTYLILKKFPAHNMVKPFVQAVIPQVMELVAKTQIEDVVGVMDELLEQFMEDIIPIAADVAERLASFMFIYIFLFDFYDDILLLMQSLMQTYVSEPMWIVFNDLYAMFKKDNPLVTFSDVAPVLHLYITTDTEGFLARPERLNAVLDMCRVVLQDTEQGDENHLYAAKLLECLILQCNGAINEV
;
A
#
# COMPACT_ATOMS: atom_id res chain seq x y z
N MET A 1 -19.37 -28.71 14.52
CA MET A 1 -18.21 -28.63 15.44
C MET A 1 -18.72 -28.24 16.82
N SER A 2 -18.18 -28.88 17.86
CA SER A 2 -18.74 -28.94 19.23
C SER A 2 -18.88 -27.58 19.91
N ARG A 3 -19.80 -27.53 20.90
CA ARG A 3 -20.14 -26.43 21.83
C ARG A 3 -18.98 -26.00 22.74
N SER A 4 -17.74 -25.99 22.26
CA SER A 4 -16.64 -25.47 23.07
C SER A 4 -16.75 -23.96 23.16
N GLN A 5 -16.95 -23.48 24.38
CA GLN A 5 -16.88 -22.06 24.73
C GLN A 5 -15.45 -21.66 25.11
N GLN A 6 -14.52 -22.62 25.18
CA GLN A 6 -13.16 -22.34 25.62
C GLN A 6 -12.42 -21.57 24.52
N PRO A 7 -11.86 -20.39 24.82
CA PRO A 7 -11.26 -19.57 23.78
C PRO A 7 -10.08 -20.23 23.04
N ARG A 8 -9.31 -21.07 23.73
CA ARG A 8 -8.16 -21.79 23.15
C ARG A 8 -8.57 -22.83 22.12
N GLU A 9 -9.65 -23.56 22.38
CA GLU A 9 -10.15 -24.58 21.43
C GLU A 9 -10.75 -23.91 20.19
N ILE A 10 -11.42 -22.78 20.36
CA ILE A 10 -11.93 -21.97 19.24
C ILE A 10 -10.77 -21.44 18.39
N ASP A 11 -9.73 -20.87 19.00
CA ASP A 11 -8.54 -20.39 18.29
C ASP A 11 -7.85 -21.53 17.52
N GLY A 12 -7.64 -22.68 18.16
CA GLY A 12 -7.07 -23.86 17.49
C GLY A 12 -7.91 -24.35 16.32
N ALA A 13 -9.23 -24.38 16.46
CA ALA A 13 -10.13 -24.74 15.37
C ALA A 13 -10.06 -23.75 14.20
N LEU A 14 -10.05 -22.44 14.48
CA LEU A 14 -9.91 -21.41 13.45
C LEU A 14 -8.57 -21.51 12.71
N ARG A 15 -7.48 -21.81 13.44
CA ARG A 15 -6.17 -22.02 12.82
C ARG A 15 -6.20 -23.21 11.87
N MET A 16 -6.66 -24.38 12.34
CA MET A 16 -6.75 -25.58 11.50
C MET A 16 -7.61 -25.36 10.24
N VAL A 17 -8.77 -24.70 10.39
CA VAL A 17 -9.65 -24.42 9.24
C VAL A 17 -9.01 -23.42 8.28
N GLY A 18 -8.28 -22.43 8.76
CA GLY A 18 -7.54 -21.48 7.91
C GLY A 18 -6.46 -22.16 7.07
N GLU A 19 -5.67 -23.07 7.67
CA GLU A 19 -4.62 -23.83 6.94
C GLU A 19 -5.19 -24.70 5.82
N LEU A 20 -6.45 -25.11 5.93
CA LEU A 20 -7.12 -25.93 4.92
C LEU A 20 -7.68 -25.11 3.74
N SER A 21 -7.56 -23.77 3.75
CA SER A 21 -8.20 -22.92 2.76
C SER A 21 -7.82 -23.30 1.32
N GLY A 22 -6.52 -23.45 1.05
CA GLY A 22 -6.02 -23.79 -0.29
C GLY A 22 -6.53 -25.12 -0.82
N GLN A 23 -6.79 -26.10 0.06
CA GLN A 23 -7.37 -27.39 -0.33
C GLN A 23 -8.88 -27.28 -0.54
N LEU A 24 -9.57 -26.55 0.34
CA LEU A 24 -11.03 -26.43 0.33
C LEU A 24 -11.53 -25.57 -0.83
N THR A 25 -10.85 -24.47 -1.16
CA THR A 25 -11.24 -23.57 -2.27
C THR A 25 -10.97 -24.17 -3.65
N LYS A 26 -9.97 -25.05 -3.77
CA LYS A 26 -9.65 -25.75 -5.03
C LYS A 26 -10.44 -27.06 -5.21
N SER A 27 -10.90 -27.68 -4.14
CA SER A 27 -11.60 -28.97 -4.19
C SER A 27 -12.94 -28.89 -4.92
N LYS A 28 -13.14 -29.73 -5.95
CA LYS A 28 -14.43 -29.85 -6.65
C LYS A 28 -15.59 -30.24 -5.72
N LYS A 29 -15.28 -30.99 -4.64
CA LYS A 29 -16.26 -31.47 -3.67
C LYS A 29 -16.68 -30.39 -2.68
N TYR A 30 -15.75 -29.57 -2.20
CA TYR A 30 -16.00 -28.68 -1.06
C TYR A 30 -16.10 -27.20 -1.42
N LYS A 31 -15.55 -26.74 -2.56
CA LYS A 31 -15.48 -25.31 -2.89
C LYS A 31 -16.81 -24.58 -2.88
N LYS A 32 -17.92 -25.27 -3.19
CA LYS A 32 -19.29 -24.71 -3.19
C LYS A 32 -19.86 -24.50 -1.78
N ASP A 33 -19.34 -25.22 -0.79
CA ASP A 33 -19.81 -25.14 0.60
C ASP A 33 -18.89 -24.29 1.48
N VAL A 34 -17.75 -23.81 0.96
CA VAL A 34 -16.83 -22.92 1.68
C VAL A 34 -17.54 -21.67 2.18
N GLU A 35 -18.33 -20.99 1.33
CA GLU A 35 -19.08 -19.79 1.73
C GLU A 35 -20.01 -20.06 2.92
N LYS A 36 -20.72 -21.20 2.92
CA LYS A 36 -21.59 -21.61 4.04
C LYS A 36 -20.80 -21.92 5.31
N LEU A 37 -19.63 -22.54 5.17
CA LEU A 37 -18.73 -22.80 6.28
C LEU A 37 -18.25 -21.50 6.92
N LEU A 38 -17.86 -20.51 6.11
CA LEU A 38 -17.45 -19.19 6.60
C LEU A 38 -18.59 -18.54 7.40
N ASP A 39 -19.79 -18.46 6.82
CA ASP A 39 -20.93 -17.79 7.47
C ASP A 39 -21.39 -18.52 8.74
N ALA A 40 -21.40 -19.85 8.74
CA ALA A 40 -21.85 -20.63 9.90
C ALA A 40 -20.84 -20.64 11.06
N HIS A 41 -19.53 -20.57 10.80
CA HIS A 41 -18.53 -20.90 11.82
C HIS A 41 -17.46 -19.84 12.06
N ILE A 42 -17.19 -18.95 11.10
CA ILE A 42 -16.08 -18.00 11.19
C ILE A 42 -16.58 -16.56 11.33
N ILE A 43 -17.55 -16.12 10.53
CA ILE A 43 -17.99 -14.71 10.52
C ILE A 43 -18.46 -14.25 11.91
N GLY A 44 -19.23 -15.07 12.62
CA GLY A 44 -19.67 -14.75 13.99
C GLY A 44 -18.53 -14.61 15.01
N ARG A 45 -17.33 -15.11 14.72
CA ARG A 45 -16.16 -15.02 15.59
C ARG A 45 -15.39 -13.70 15.45
N LEU A 46 -15.61 -12.95 14.38
CA LEU A 46 -15.04 -11.60 14.21
C LEU A 46 -15.53 -10.61 15.27
N SER A 47 -16.70 -10.86 15.88
CA SER A 47 -17.26 -10.04 16.97
C SER A 47 -17.25 -10.77 18.32
N HIS A 48 -16.38 -11.77 18.50
CA HIS A 48 -16.26 -12.49 19.76
C HIS A 48 -15.73 -11.57 20.88
N SER A 49 -16.10 -11.83 22.14
CA SER A 49 -15.65 -11.02 23.30
C SER A 49 -14.12 -11.07 23.50
N THR A 50 -13.50 -12.22 23.21
CA THR A 50 -12.05 -12.41 23.30
C THR A 50 -11.30 -11.87 22.06
N ARG A 51 -10.36 -10.94 22.28
CA ARG A 51 -9.48 -10.34 21.25
C ARG A 51 -8.73 -11.35 20.37
N PHE A 52 -8.16 -12.40 20.97
CA PHE A 52 -7.37 -13.38 20.22
C PHE A 52 -8.23 -14.16 19.22
N ILE A 53 -9.50 -14.42 19.57
CA ILE A 53 -10.45 -15.05 18.65
C ILE A 53 -10.80 -14.10 17.50
N ARG A 54 -11.02 -12.81 17.78
CA ARG A 54 -11.28 -11.82 16.72
C ARG A 54 -10.13 -11.74 15.73
N ALA A 55 -8.89 -11.61 16.23
CA ALA A 55 -7.69 -11.60 15.41
C ALA A 55 -7.55 -12.88 14.58
N ARG A 56 -7.72 -14.06 15.20
CA ARG A 56 -7.64 -15.33 14.49
C ARG A 56 -8.75 -15.52 13.47
N ALA A 57 -9.96 -15.02 13.75
CA ALA A 57 -11.06 -15.05 12.81
C ALA A 57 -10.79 -14.16 11.60
N ALA A 58 -10.25 -12.95 11.80
CA ALA A 58 -9.83 -12.06 10.71
C ALA A 58 -8.72 -12.71 9.86
N TRP A 59 -7.70 -13.28 10.50
CA TRP A 59 -6.67 -14.07 9.82
C TRP A 59 -7.27 -15.24 9.03
N CYS A 60 -8.25 -15.95 9.60
CA CYS A 60 -8.91 -17.07 8.92
C CYS A 60 -9.68 -16.59 7.68
N ILE A 61 -10.43 -15.49 7.78
CA ILE A 61 -11.10 -14.87 6.63
C ILE A 61 -10.11 -14.50 5.54
N LYS A 62 -8.96 -13.92 5.91
CA LYS A 62 -7.85 -13.62 4.98
C LYS A 62 -7.44 -14.86 4.19
N GLN A 63 -7.32 -16.03 4.82
CA GLN A 63 -6.94 -17.27 4.13
C GLN A 63 -7.95 -17.73 3.06
N TYR A 64 -9.20 -17.28 3.16
CA TYR A 64 -10.28 -17.61 2.23
C TYR A 64 -10.65 -16.44 1.30
N SER A 65 -9.79 -15.43 1.19
CA SER A 65 -9.99 -14.29 0.30
C SER A 65 -10.28 -14.69 -1.15
N ASN A 66 -9.68 -15.77 -1.65
CA ASN A 66 -9.90 -16.32 -3.00
C ASN A 66 -11.09 -17.27 -3.15
N ALA A 67 -11.92 -17.44 -2.10
CA ALA A 67 -13.10 -18.30 -2.15
C ALA A 67 -14.16 -17.75 -3.12
N GLN A 68 -15.05 -18.63 -3.59
CA GLN A 68 -16.17 -18.26 -4.45
C GLN A 68 -17.33 -17.73 -3.60
N PHE A 69 -17.43 -16.40 -3.49
CA PHE A 69 -18.57 -15.75 -2.84
C PHE A 69 -19.71 -15.58 -3.84
N ASN A 70 -20.65 -16.53 -3.84
CA ASN A 70 -21.83 -16.47 -4.70
C ASN A 70 -22.91 -15.55 -4.13
N THR A 71 -22.82 -15.22 -2.84
CA THR A 71 -23.78 -14.39 -2.13
C THR A 71 -23.13 -13.04 -1.77
N PRO A 72 -23.36 -11.96 -2.54
CA PRO A 72 -22.73 -10.66 -2.30
C PRO A 72 -22.98 -10.09 -0.89
N LYS A 73 -24.11 -10.47 -0.27
CA LYS A 73 -24.43 -10.08 1.11
C LYS A 73 -23.46 -10.65 2.14
N ILE A 74 -22.93 -11.85 1.92
CA ILE A 74 -21.96 -12.49 2.83
C ILE A 74 -20.63 -11.76 2.75
N LEU A 75 -20.13 -11.52 1.53
CA LEU A 75 -18.90 -10.74 1.33
C LEU A 75 -19.02 -9.33 1.92
N LYS A 76 -20.14 -8.65 1.66
CA LYS A 76 -20.42 -7.32 2.23
C LYS A 76 -20.40 -7.34 3.75
N LYS A 77 -21.08 -8.31 4.37
CA LYS A 77 -21.11 -8.48 5.84
C LYS A 77 -19.70 -8.68 6.41
N ILE A 78 -18.85 -9.47 5.74
CA ILE A 78 -17.45 -9.66 6.14
C ILE A 78 -16.70 -8.34 6.12
N ILE A 79 -16.73 -7.62 4.99
CA ILE A 79 -16.03 -6.34 4.82
C ILE A 79 -16.48 -5.32 5.85
N GLU A 80 -17.79 -5.15 6.05
CA GLU A 80 -18.35 -4.21 7.04
C GLU A 80 -17.88 -4.52 8.47
N ILE A 81 -17.80 -5.81 8.84
CA ILE A 81 -17.29 -6.20 10.15
C ILE A 81 -15.80 -5.91 10.27
N LEU A 82 -14.98 -6.28 9.25
CA LEU A 82 -13.54 -6.03 9.26
C LEU A 82 -13.22 -4.54 9.34
N VAL A 83 -13.89 -3.71 8.54
CA VAL A 83 -13.79 -2.24 8.59
C VAL A 83 -14.17 -1.74 9.99
N LYS A 84 -15.27 -2.25 10.56
CA LYS A 84 -15.67 -1.90 11.92
C LYS A 84 -14.62 -2.29 12.97
N ARG A 85 -13.87 -3.39 12.81
CA ARG A 85 -12.79 -3.75 13.74
C ARG A 85 -11.58 -2.84 13.55
N LEU A 86 -11.18 -2.58 12.31
CA LEU A 86 -10.08 -1.68 11.98
C LEU A 86 -10.29 -0.26 12.54
N CYS A 87 -11.49 0.29 12.35
CA CYS A 87 -11.84 1.66 12.74
C CYS A 87 -12.30 1.82 14.19
N ASP A 88 -12.38 0.75 14.99
CA ASP A 88 -12.79 0.84 16.39
C ASP A 88 -11.63 1.35 17.26
N PRO A 89 -11.75 2.52 17.93
CA PRO A 89 -10.67 3.09 18.72
C PRO A 89 -10.25 2.21 19.92
N GLN A 90 -11.15 1.35 20.41
CA GLN A 90 -10.91 0.48 21.57
C GLN A 90 -10.45 -0.92 21.17
N GLU A 91 -10.35 -1.20 19.87
CA GLU A 91 -9.93 -2.51 19.36
C GLU A 91 -8.41 -2.69 19.49
N GLU A 92 -7.99 -3.90 19.86
CA GLU A 92 -6.59 -4.19 20.06
C GLU A 92 -5.81 -4.26 18.74
N LEU A 93 -4.56 -3.79 18.79
CA LEU A 93 -3.67 -3.68 17.64
C LEU A 93 -3.59 -4.96 16.77
N PRO A 94 -3.44 -6.19 17.32
CA PRO A 94 -3.40 -7.38 16.48
C PRO A 94 -4.70 -7.65 15.70
N VAL A 95 -5.85 -7.26 16.24
CA VAL A 95 -7.15 -7.41 15.55
C VAL A 95 -7.23 -6.41 14.41
N LYS A 96 -6.77 -5.16 14.63
CA LYS A 96 -6.70 -4.14 13.58
C LYS A 96 -5.80 -4.55 12.43
N VAL A 97 -4.59 -5.03 12.73
CA VAL A 97 -3.62 -5.52 11.73
C VAL A 97 -4.23 -6.65 10.90
N GLU A 98 -4.73 -7.72 11.53
CA GLU A 98 -5.33 -8.82 10.77
C GLU A 98 -6.59 -8.41 10.00
N SER A 99 -7.33 -7.42 10.48
CA SER A 99 -8.48 -6.87 9.75
C SER A 99 -8.04 -6.09 8.50
N ALA A 100 -6.99 -5.28 8.61
CA ALA A 100 -6.40 -4.55 7.50
C ALA A 100 -5.86 -5.50 6.41
N LEU A 101 -5.09 -6.52 6.82
CA LEU A 101 -4.56 -7.55 5.92
C LEU A 101 -5.67 -8.38 5.25
N ALA A 102 -6.75 -8.68 5.98
CA ALA A 102 -7.90 -9.37 5.41
C ALA A 102 -8.64 -8.50 4.38
N ILE A 103 -8.75 -7.19 4.61
CA ILE A 103 -9.37 -6.25 3.66
C ILE A 103 -8.53 -6.18 2.38
N GLN A 104 -7.20 -6.03 2.48
CA GLN A 104 -6.29 -6.03 1.33
C GLN A 104 -6.47 -7.30 0.48
N MET A 105 -6.32 -8.48 1.09
CA MET A 105 -6.46 -9.74 0.35
C MET A 105 -7.85 -9.91 -0.29
N LEU A 106 -8.91 -9.41 0.34
CA LEU A 106 -10.25 -9.40 -0.27
C LEU A 106 -10.35 -8.43 -1.45
N LEU A 107 -9.69 -7.27 -1.38
CA LEU A 107 -9.61 -6.33 -2.50
C LEU A 107 -8.89 -6.94 -3.70
N ASP A 108 -7.83 -7.72 -3.46
CA ASP A 108 -7.03 -8.38 -4.50
C ASP A 108 -7.76 -9.57 -5.13
N ASP A 109 -8.24 -10.49 -4.29
CA ASP A 109 -8.74 -11.80 -4.76
C ASP A 109 -10.18 -11.75 -5.27
N GLN A 110 -10.98 -10.79 -4.81
CA GLN A 110 -12.38 -10.60 -5.23
C GLN A 110 -12.50 -9.62 -6.40
N GLN A 111 -11.46 -9.54 -7.22
CA GLN A 111 -11.49 -8.87 -8.52
C GLN A 111 -12.06 -9.80 -9.59
N ASP A 112 -12.65 -9.21 -10.64
CA ASP A 112 -13.14 -9.92 -11.80
C ASP A 112 -11.94 -10.41 -12.64
N LYS A 113 -11.63 -11.70 -12.53
CA LYS A 113 -10.48 -12.34 -13.17
C LYS A 113 -10.51 -12.30 -14.70
N GLY A 114 -11.67 -12.01 -15.31
CA GLY A 114 -11.79 -11.84 -16.76
C GLY A 114 -11.09 -10.59 -17.30
N LEU A 115 -10.83 -9.59 -16.44
CA LEU A 115 -10.31 -8.28 -16.83
C LEU A 115 -8.78 -8.16 -16.65
N LEU A 116 -8.21 -8.90 -15.69
CA LEU A 116 -6.76 -8.88 -15.35
C LEU A 116 -5.85 -9.41 -16.47
N VAL A 117 -6.35 -10.33 -17.30
CA VAL A 117 -5.58 -10.89 -18.44
C VAL A 117 -5.40 -9.85 -19.55
N ALA A 118 -6.31 -8.88 -19.66
CA ALA A 118 -6.21 -7.81 -20.65
C ALA A 118 -5.25 -6.68 -20.21
N THR A 119 -5.09 -6.46 -18.91
CA THR A 119 -4.34 -5.32 -18.36
C THR A 119 -2.87 -5.64 -18.03
N ARG A 120 -2.53 -6.89 -17.71
CA ARG A 120 -1.14 -7.27 -17.37
C ARG A 120 -0.15 -7.19 -18.54
N ASN A 121 -0.63 -7.15 -19.78
CA ASN A 121 0.20 -6.99 -20.99
C ASN A 121 0.51 -5.53 -21.35
N PHE A 122 -0.01 -4.55 -20.60
CA PHE A 122 0.12 -3.12 -20.94
C PHE A 122 0.57 -2.28 -19.73
N TYR A 123 1.74 -2.59 -19.18
CA TYR A 123 2.50 -1.60 -18.43
C TYR A 123 2.95 -0.51 -19.41
N LYS A 124 2.11 0.53 -19.63
CA LYS A 124 2.54 1.91 -19.98
C LYS A 124 1.45 2.94 -20.26
N HIS A 125 0.15 2.63 -20.33
CA HIS A 125 -0.84 3.66 -20.71
C HIS A 125 -2.06 3.78 -19.78
N LYS A 126 -2.22 5.01 -19.28
CA LYS A 126 -3.22 5.67 -18.42
C LYS A 126 -4.70 5.44 -18.77
N HIS A 127 -5.04 4.59 -19.75
CA HIS A 127 -6.43 4.30 -20.16
C HIS A 127 -7.08 3.14 -19.37
N THR A 128 -6.33 2.47 -18.49
CA THR A 128 -6.82 1.32 -17.70
C THR A 128 -7.77 1.71 -16.56
N TYR A 129 -7.71 2.95 -16.07
CA TYR A 129 -8.53 3.45 -14.95
C TYR A 129 -10.05 3.35 -15.21
N LEU A 130 -10.49 3.42 -16.48
CA LEU A 130 -11.92 3.36 -16.83
C LEU A 130 -12.53 1.96 -16.78
N ILE A 131 -11.72 0.90 -16.71
CA ILE A 131 -12.22 -0.49 -16.70
C ILE A 131 -12.42 -1.03 -15.27
N LEU A 132 -11.99 -0.30 -14.23
CA LEU A 132 -12.05 -0.66 -12.80
C LEU A 132 -13.49 -0.73 -12.21
N LYS A 133 -14.54 -0.45 -12.99
CA LYS A 133 -15.90 -0.18 -12.49
C LYS A 133 -16.73 -1.38 -11.98
N LYS A 134 -16.18 -2.59 -11.77
CA LYS A 134 -16.99 -3.76 -11.37
C LYS A 134 -16.33 -4.75 -10.41
N PHE A 135 -15.59 -4.29 -9.41
CA PHE A 135 -15.10 -5.19 -8.36
C PHE A 135 -16.02 -5.20 -7.14
N PRO A 136 -16.60 -6.35 -6.74
CA PRO A 136 -17.53 -6.43 -5.62
C PRO A 136 -16.90 -5.95 -4.31
N ALA A 137 -15.63 -6.30 -4.03
CA ALA A 137 -14.95 -5.84 -2.82
C ALA A 137 -14.62 -4.34 -2.84
N HIS A 138 -14.07 -3.81 -3.94
CA HIS A 138 -13.78 -2.37 -4.09
C HIS A 138 -15.02 -1.52 -3.78
N ASN A 139 -16.17 -1.84 -4.40
CA ASN A 139 -17.42 -1.11 -4.20
C ASN A 139 -17.96 -1.22 -2.77
N MET A 140 -17.62 -2.28 -2.04
CA MET A 140 -18.01 -2.48 -0.64
C MET A 140 -17.09 -1.73 0.33
N VAL A 141 -15.81 -1.54 0.00
CA VAL A 141 -14.83 -0.80 0.82
C VAL A 141 -14.89 0.71 0.56
N LYS A 142 -15.14 1.14 -0.69
CA LYS A 142 -15.17 2.55 -1.12
C LYS A 142 -15.90 3.51 -0.16
N PRO A 143 -17.10 3.20 0.37
CA PRO A 143 -17.81 4.11 1.28
C PRO A 143 -17.08 4.37 2.61
N PHE A 144 -16.11 3.53 2.97
CA PHE A 144 -15.37 3.57 4.22
C PHE A 144 -13.93 4.05 4.05
N VAL A 145 -13.47 4.31 2.82
CA VAL A 145 -12.04 4.54 2.52
C VAL A 145 -11.46 5.71 3.32
N GLN A 146 -12.21 6.81 3.46
CA GLN A 146 -11.79 7.97 4.25
C GLN A 146 -11.62 7.67 5.74
N ALA A 147 -12.30 6.66 6.28
CA ALA A 147 -12.14 6.20 7.66
C ALA A 147 -11.04 5.12 7.78
N VAL A 148 -10.84 4.32 6.73
CA VAL A 148 -9.85 3.24 6.70
C VAL A 148 -8.43 3.79 6.56
N ILE A 149 -8.19 4.74 5.66
CA ILE A 149 -6.85 5.27 5.36
C ILE A 149 -6.14 5.80 6.61
N PRO A 150 -6.74 6.69 7.43
CA PRO A 150 -6.08 7.19 8.63
C PRO A 150 -5.75 6.09 9.64
N GLN A 151 -6.58 5.04 9.69
CA GLN A 151 -6.37 3.90 10.57
C GLN A 151 -5.22 3.02 10.09
N VAL A 152 -5.13 2.74 8.78
CA VAL A 152 -3.99 2.00 8.22
C VAL A 152 -2.70 2.79 8.37
N MET A 153 -2.72 4.10 8.13
CA MET A 153 -1.58 4.99 8.39
C MET A 153 -1.12 4.97 9.86
N GLU A 154 -2.06 4.92 10.80
CA GLU A 154 -1.75 4.77 12.23
C GLU A 154 -1.13 3.39 12.54
N LEU A 155 -1.56 2.32 11.84
CA LEU A 155 -0.94 1.01 11.96
C LEU A 155 0.49 1.02 11.43
N VAL A 156 0.74 1.56 10.22
CA VAL A 156 2.07 1.76 9.63
C VAL A 156 3.01 2.41 10.65
N ALA A 157 2.59 3.52 11.25
CA ALA A 157 3.39 4.24 12.25
C ALA A 157 3.68 3.42 13.52
N LYS A 158 2.70 2.65 14.01
CA LYS A 158 2.82 1.92 15.28
C LYS A 158 3.52 0.59 15.15
N THR A 159 3.34 -0.12 14.04
CA THR A 159 3.77 -1.51 13.90
C THR A 159 5.06 -1.66 13.13
N GLN A 160 5.33 -0.80 12.15
CA GLN A 160 6.48 -0.93 11.25
C GLN A 160 6.55 -2.36 10.66
N ILE A 161 5.41 -2.85 10.16
CA ILE A 161 5.29 -4.19 9.56
C ILE A 161 5.12 -3.97 8.06
N GLU A 162 6.01 -4.56 7.26
CA GLU A 162 6.00 -4.53 5.79
C GLU A 162 4.62 -4.90 5.22
N ASP A 163 3.99 -5.97 5.72
CA ASP A 163 2.65 -6.37 5.29
C ASP A 163 1.61 -5.24 5.42
N VAL A 164 1.72 -4.38 6.44
CA VAL A 164 0.79 -3.25 6.67
C VAL A 164 1.07 -2.10 5.69
N VAL A 165 2.34 -1.90 5.31
CA VAL A 165 2.71 -0.98 4.23
C VAL A 165 2.05 -1.42 2.93
N GLY A 166 2.10 -2.73 2.63
CA GLY A 166 1.38 -3.30 1.49
C GLY A 166 -0.12 -3.01 1.49
N VAL A 167 -0.77 -3.01 2.66
CA VAL A 167 -2.20 -2.60 2.76
C VAL A 167 -2.36 -1.14 2.36
N MET A 168 -1.48 -0.26 2.81
CA MET A 168 -1.56 1.16 2.49
C MET A 168 -1.33 1.39 0.99
N ASP A 169 -0.35 0.71 0.39
CA ASP A 169 -0.07 0.80 -1.04
C ASP A 169 -1.27 0.36 -1.89
N GLU A 170 -1.88 -0.79 -1.56
CA GLU A 170 -3.09 -1.27 -2.25
C GLU A 170 -4.25 -0.27 -2.11
N LEU A 171 -4.40 0.38 -0.94
CA LEU A 171 -5.42 1.41 -0.76
C LEU A 171 -5.14 2.67 -1.58
N LEU A 172 -3.87 3.09 -1.67
CA LEU A 172 -3.46 4.18 -2.55
C LEU A 172 -3.84 3.82 -3.99
N GLU A 173 -3.33 2.71 -4.52
CA GLU A 173 -3.55 2.30 -5.91
C GLU A 173 -5.05 2.15 -6.25
N GLN A 174 -5.83 1.46 -5.42
CA GLN A 174 -7.23 1.18 -5.70
C GLN A 174 -8.14 2.40 -5.55
N PHE A 175 -7.85 3.31 -4.63
CA PHE A 175 -8.77 4.40 -4.25
C PHE A 175 -8.20 5.80 -4.51
N MET A 176 -7.25 5.94 -5.45
CA MET A 176 -6.61 7.23 -5.77
C MET A 176 -7.62 8.39 -5.94
N GLU A 177 -8.73 8.17 -6.66
CA GLU A 177 -9.75 9.22 -6.87
C GLU A 177 -10.40 9.70 -5.57
N ASP A 178 -10.61 8.79 -4.62
CA ASP A 178 -11.21 9.11 -3.31
C ASP A 178 -10.16 9.67 -2.33
N ILE A 179 -8.88 9.49 -2.64
CA ILE A 179 -7.74 9.99 -1.85
C ILE A 179 -7.44 11.45 -2.17
N ILE A 180 -7.56 11.89 -3.44
CA ILE A 180 -7.25 13.26 -3.89
C ILE A 180 -7.69 14.35 -2.87
N PRO A 181 -8.91 14.34 -2.29
CA PRO A 181 -9.34 15.37 -1.34
C PRO A 181 -8.56 15.41 -0.03
N ILE A 182 -8.03 14.27 0.43
CA ILE A 182 -7.28 14.12 1.69
C ILE A 182 -5.79 13.87 1.44
N ALA A 183 -5.37 13.94 0.18
CA ALA A 183 -4.08 13.44 -0.23
C ALA A 183 -2.94 14.27 0.36
N ALA A 184 -3.13 15.58 0.54
CA ALA A 184 -2.17 16.46 1.20
C ALA A 184 -1.91 16.03 2.65
N ASP A 185 -2.97 15.68 3.40
CA ASP A 185 -2.85 15.18 4.78
C ASP A 185 -2.12 13.83 4.82
N VAL A 186 -2.36 12.96 3.83
CA VAL A 186 -1.65 11.68 3.70
C VAL A 186 -0.16 11.94 3.41
N ALA A 187 0.15 12.86 2.49
CA ALA A 187 1.50 13.24 2.13
C ALA A 187 2.26 13.82 3.32
N GLU A 188 1.63 14.70 4.11
CA GLU A 188 2.22 15.27 5.32
C GLU A 188 2.57 14.18 6.35
N ARG A 189 1.69 13.19 6.53
CA ARG A 189 1.95 12.06 7.44
C ARG A 189 3.10 11.19 6.95
N LEU A 190 3.14 10.85 5.66
CA LEU A 190 4.23 10.07 5.08
C LEU A 190 5.57 10.84 5.16
N ALA A 191 5.56 12.15 4.90
CA ALA A 191 6.72 13.00 5.09
C ALA A 191 7.21 13.00 6.55
N SER A 192 6.29 13.09 7.51
CA SER A 192 6.61 13.00 8.94
C SER A 192 7.19 11.63 9.30
N PHE A 193 6.69 10.54 8.72
CA PHE A 193 7.26 9.21 8.90
C PHE A 193 8.67 9.14 8.37
N MET A 194 8.94 9.70 7.19
CA MET A 194 10.30 9.77 6.66
C MET A 194 11.22 10.46 7.67
N PHE A 195 10.84 11.63 8.21
CA PHE A 195 11.67 12.34 9.18
C PHE A 195 11.96 11.54 10.46
N ILE A 196 10.97 10.80 10.97
CA ILE A 196 11.10 10.00 12.20
C ILE A 196 11.92 8.73 11.95
N TYR A 197 11.65 8.03 10.85
CA TYR A 197 12.16 6.69 10.57
C TYR A 197 13.38 6.67 9.66
N ILE A 198 13.86 7.81 9.16
CA ILE A 198 15.12 7.86 8.40
C ILE A 198 16.32 7.27 9.16
N PHE A 199 16.27 7.31 10.49
CA PHE A 199 17.31 6.74 11.36
C PHE A 199 17.00 5.29 11.79
N LEU A 200 15.83 4.76 11.45
CA LEU A 200 15.37 3.40 11.73
C LEU A 200 15.34 2.63 10.40
N PHE A 201 16.51 2.12 10.01
CA PHE A 201 16.87 1.65 8.67
C PHE A 201 15.89 0.69 7.98
N ASP A 202 15.18 -0.14 8.73
CA ASP A 202 14.36 -1.22 8.15
C ASP A 202 13.05 -0.73 7.49
N PHE A 203 12.66 0.54 7.66
CA PHE A 203 11.35 1.04 7.21
C PHE A 203 11.41 2.20 6.21
N TYR A 204 12.60 2.67 5.87
CA TYR A 204 12.75 3.82 4.98
C TYR A 204 12.26 3.52 3.56
N ASP A 205 12.68 2.39 2.98
CA ASP A 205 12.32 1.99 1.62
C ASP A 205 10.81 1.86 1.45
N ASP A 206 10.14 1.28 2.44
CA ASP A 206 8.68 1.15 2.51
C ASP A 206 7.97 2.51 2.47
N ILE A 207 8.48 3.50 3.21
CA ILE A 207 7.92 4.86 3.20
C ILE A 207 8.16 5.54 1.84
N LEU A 208 9.33 5.34 1.23
CA LEU A 208 9.59 5.84 -0.12
C LEU A 208 8.62 5.22 -1.14
N LEU A 209 8.33 3.92 -1.04
CA LEU A 209 7.37 3.25 -1.91
C LEU A 209 5.96 3.86 -1.78
N LEU A 210 5.48 4.10 -0.54
CA LEU A 210 4.20 4.76 -0.32
C LEU A 210 4.17 6.19 -0.88
N MET A 211 5.27 6.94 -0.72
CA MET A 211 5.40 8.27 -1.30
C MET A 211 5.35 8.21 -2.83
N GLN A 212 6.04 7.25 -3.45
CA GLN A 212 5.99 7.04 -4.89
C GLN A 212 4.57 6.75 -5.36
N SER A 213 3.86 5.84 -4.69
CA SER A 213 2.47 5.48 -4.98
C SER A 213 1.55 6.72 -4.98
N LEU A 214 1.69 7.58 -3.98
CA LEU A 214 0.91 8.82 -3.89
C LEU A 214 1.30 9.85 -4.97
N MET A 215 2.61 10.02 -5.23
CA MET A 215 3.17 10.99 -6.17
C MET A 215 2.93 10.67 -7.64
N GLN A 216 2.39 9.49 -7.98
CA GLN A 216 2.04 9.17 -9.37
C GLN A 216 0.93 10.08 -9.94
N THR A 217 0.15 10.75 -9.10
CA THR A 217 -1.01 11.55 -9.54
C THR A 217 -0.86 13.04 -9.35
N TYR A 218 -0.27 13.49 -8.25
CA TYR A 218 -0.05 14.90 -7.97
C TYR A 218 1.07 15.05 -6.93
N VAL A 219 1.75 16.19 -6.94
CA VAL A 219 2.75 16.58 -5.94
C VAL A 219 2.19 17.72 -5.09
N SER A 220 2.35 17.64 -3.77
CA SER A 220 1.89 18.66 -2.81
C SER A 220 3.04 19.43 -2.15
N GLU A 221 2.74 20.57 -1.53
CA GLU A 221 3.73 21.36 -0.79
C GLU A 221 4.51 20.57 0.28
N PRO A 222 3.88 19.71 1.11
CA PRO A 222 4.62 18.84 2.04
C PRO A 222 5.64 17.92 1.35
N MET A 223 5.34 17.43 0.15
CA MET A 223 6.28 16.58 -0.61
C MET A 223 7.52 17.38 -1.04
N TRP A 224 7.37 18.67 -1.37
CA TRP A 224 8.55 19.49 -1.66
C TRP A 224 9.49 19.69 -0.47
N ILE A 225 9.01 19.52 0.77
CA ILE A 225 9.87 19.48 1.97
C ILE A 225 10.67 18.18 1.96
N VAL A 226 10.01 17.04 1.71
CA VAL A 226 10.64 15.72 1.54
C VAL A 226 11.75 15.76 0.49
N PHE A 227 11.54 16.43 -0.65
CA PHE A 227 12.58 16.61 -1.67
C PHE A 227 13.86 17.25 -1.10
N ASN A 228 13.71 18.33 -0.33
CA ASN A 228 14.86 19.04 0.25
C ASN A 228 15.57 18.17 1.30
N ASP A 229 14.79 17.43 2.09
CA ASP A 229 15.33 16.51 3.08
C ASP A 229 16.11 15.37 2.39
N LEU A 230 15.56 14.77 1.33
CA LEU A 230 16.23 13.73 0.52
C LEU A 230 17.57 14.22 -0.02
N TYR A 231 17.61 15.43 -0.58
CA TYR A 231 18.85 16.04 -1.03
C TYR A 231 19.84 16.26 0.12
N ALA A 232 19.39 16.82 1.25
CA ALA A 232 20.26 17.05 2.41
C ALA A 232 20.82 15.75 3.00
N MET A 233 20.05 14.67 2.96
CA MET A 233 20.46 13.35 3.45
C MET A 233 21.48 12.70 2.52
N PHE A 234 21.27 12.79 1.21
CA PHE A 234 22.26 12.36 0.21
C PHE A 234 23.59 13.10 0.40
N LYS A 235 23.56 14.43 0.59
CA LYS A 235 24.78 15.25 0.79
C LYS A 235 25.53 15.00 2.08
N LYS A 236 24.88 14.44 3.10
CA LYS A 236 25.53 14.11 4.38
C LYS A 236 26.41 12.86 4.30
N ASP A 237 26.54 12.25 3.11
CA ASP A 237 27.28 11.01 2.87
C ASP A 237 26.82 9.92 3.85
N ASN A 238 25.50 9.81 3.99
CA ASN A 238 24.90 8.79 4.84
C ASN A 238 25.00 7.45 4.08
N PRO A 239 25.78 6.47 4.54
CA PRO A 239 26.01 5.21 3.82
C PRO A 239 24.74 4.36 3.64
N LEU A 240 23.62 4.81 4.20
CA LEU A 240 22.35 4.11 4.29
C LEU A 240 21.31 4.63 3.30
N VAL A 241 21.56 5.76 2.65
CA VAL A 241 20.69 6.29 1.59
C VAL A 241 21.46 6.22 0.28
N THR A 242 21.12 5.23 -0.55
CA THR A 242 21.76 5.09 -1.85
C THR A 242 21.03 5.91 -2.91
N PHE A 243 21.73 6.26 -3.98
CA PHE A 243 21.10 7.00 -5.07
C PHE A 243 19.99 6.19 -5.76
N SER A 244 20.12 4.86 -5.85
CA SER A 244 19.09 3.98 -6.39
C SER A 244 17.77 4.04 -5.63
N ASP A 245 17.78 4.32 -4.33
CA ASP A 245 16.55 4.40 -3.51
C ASP A 245 15.82 5.73 -3.77
N VAL A 246 16.59 6.81 -3.94
CA VAL A 246 16.08 8.18 -4.06
C VAL A 246 15.70 8.53 -5.50
N ALA A 247 16.41 7.99 -6.49
CA ALA A 247 16.24 8.33 -7.91
C ALA A 247 14.79 8.12 -8.44
N PRO A 248 14.07 7.03 -8.10
CA PRO A 248 12.67 6.86 -8.49
C PRO A 248 11.75 7.98 -7.99
N VAL A 249 11.97 8.46 -6.76
CA VAL A 249 11.19 9.56 -6.17
C VAL A 249 11.49 10.88 -6.88
N LEU A 250 12.77 11.15 -7.17
CA LEU A 250 13.19 12.35 -7.92
C LEU A 250 12.57 12.37 -9.33
N HIS A 251 12.53 11.22 -9.99
CA HIS A 251 11.88 11.08 -11.29
C HIS A 251 10.40 11.47 -11.24
N LEU A 252 9.68 11.10 -10.17
CA LEU A 252 8.27 11.47 -10.01
C LEU A 252 8.06 12.97 -9.75
N TYR A 253 8.96 13.63 -9.01
CA TYR A 253 8.89 15.11 -8.90
C TYR A 253 8.98 15.79 -10.26
N ILE A 254 9.87 15.31 -11.14
CA ILE A 254 10.09 15.89 -12.46
C ILE A 254 8.92 15.57 -13.41
N THR A 255 8.43 14.32 -13.40
CA THR A 255 7.43 13.84 -14.37
C THR A 255 5.98 14.12 -13.98
N THR A 256 5.68 14.17 -12.68
CA THR A 256 4.31 14.46 -12.22
C THR A 256 4.04 15.96 -12.12
N ASP A 257 4.99 16.76 -11.62
CA ASP A 257 4.82 18.21 -11.45
C ASP A 257 6.03 18.99 -11.96
N THR A 258 6.23 18.96 -13.29
CA THR A 258 7.36 19.64 -13.94
C THR A 258 7.32 21.15 -13.71
N GLU A 259 6.13 21.77 -13.72
CA GLU A 259 5.98 23.20 -13.48
C GLU A 259 6.38 23.56 -12.04
N GLY A 260 5.89 22.81 -11.04
CA GLY A 260 6.31 22.96 -9.66
C GLY A 260 7.81 22.72 -9.49
N PHE A 261 8.37 21.69 -10.11
CA PHE A 261 9.81 21.42 -10.08
C PHE A 261 10.63 22.60 -10.57
N LEU A 262 10.26 23.17 -11.73
CA LEU A 262 10.97 24.30 -12.36
C LEU A 262 10.67 25.65 -11.70
N ALA A 263 9.62 25.75 -10.87
CA ALA A 263 9.30 26.98 -10.14
C ALA A 263 10.40 27.43 -9.16
N ARG A 264 11.31 26.52 -8.77
CA ARG A 264 12.46 26.82 -7.90
C ARG A 264 13.75 26.27 -8.50
N PRO A 265 14.70 27.13 -8.94
CA PRO A 265 15.94 26.68 -9.57
C PRO A 265 16.81 25.82 -8.64
N GLU A 266 16.67 25.98 -7.32
CA GLU A 266 17.37 25.13 -6.35
C GLU A 266 17.04 23.65 -6.52
N ARG A 267 15.82 23.30 -6.98
CA ARG A 267 15.39 21.91 -7.20
C ARG A 267 16.13 21.27 -8.37
N LEU A 268 16.24 21.99 -9.49
CA LEU A 268 17.02 21.56 -10.64
C LEU A 268 18.50 21.39 -10.28
N ASN A 269 19.06 22.40 -9.60
CA ASN A 269 20.46 22.36 -9.16
C ASN A 269 20.74 21.20 -8.20
N ALA A 270 19.83 20.89 -7.28
CA ALA A 270 19.96 19.76 -6.38
C ALA A 270 20.01 18.42 -7.13
N VAL A 271 19.11 18.19 -8.11
CA VAL A 271 19.13 16.94 -8.91
C VAL A 271 20.41 16.83 -9.74
N LEU A 272 20.83 17.93 -10.38
CA LEU A 272 22.07 17.95 -11.16
C LEU A 272 23.31 17.69 -10.29
N ASP A 273 23.37 18.27 -9.08
CA ASP A 273 24.45 18.02 -8.13
C ASP A 273 24.48 16.55 -7.70
N MET A 274 23.33 15.95 -7.35
CA MET A 274 23.26 14.52 -7.00
C MET A 274 23.75 13.65 -8.15
N CYS A 275 23.24 13.84 -9.37
CA CYS A 275 23.70 13.08 -10.55
C CYS A 275 25.20 13.25 -10.79
N ARG A 276 25.75 14.45 -10.59
CA ARG A 276 27.18 14.72 -10.74
C ARG A 276 28.01 13.96 -9.71
N VAL A 277 27.63 14.01 -8.44
CA VAL A 277 28.33 13.29 -7.36
C VAL A 277 28.36 11.80 -7.66
N VAL A 278 27.21 11.22 -8.03
CA VAL A 278 27.08 9.80 -8.36
C VAL A 278 27.95 9.39 -9.54
N LEU A 279 27.94 10.16 -10.63
CA LEU A 279 28.72 9.85 -11.83
C LEU A 279 30.23 10.03 -11.66
N GLN A 280 30.66 10.84 -10.69
CA GLN A 280 32.07 11.06 -10.37
C GLN A 280 32.63 10.04 -9.38
N ASP A 281 31.74 9.37 -8.65
CA ASP A 281 32.10 8.35 -7.68
C ASP A 281 32.31 7.00 -8.38
N THR A 282 33.57 6.55 -8.44
CA THR A 282 33.96 5.26 -9.02
C THR A 282 33.74 4.07 -8.08
N GLU A 283 33.43 4.32 -6.81
CA GLU A 283 33.14 3.29 -5.81
C GLU A 283 31.63 2.98 -5.73
N GLN A 284 30.78 3.91 -6.19
CA GLN A 284 29.35 3.64 -6.38
C GLN A 284 29.13 2.66 -7.54
N GLY A 285 28.34 1.60 -7.28
CA GLY A 285 28.10 0.53 -8.25
C GLY A 285 27.40 0.99 -9.54
N ASP A 286 27.61 0.26 -10.63
CA ASP A 286 27.11 0.54 -12.00
C ASP A 286 25.61 0.90 -12.07
N GLU A 287 24.80 0.37 -11.15
CA GLU A 287 23.37 0.65 -11.05
C GLU A 287 23.08 2.13 -10.73
N ASN A 288 23.84 2.75 -9.83
CA ASN A 288 23.65 4.16 -9.48
C ASN A 288 23.98 5.08 -10.67
N HIS A 289 25.04 4.76 -11.42
CA HIS A 289 25.39 5.49 -12.64
C HIS A 289 24.29 5.39 -13.69
N LEU A 290 23.67 4.20 -13.84
CA LEU A 290 22.54 4.00 -14.75
C LEU A 290 21.32 4.84 -14.35
N TYR A 291 20.96 4.87 -13.06
CA TYR A 291 19.88 5.73 -12.57
C TYR A 291 20.17 7.21 -12.81
N ALA A 292 21.41 7.66 -12.59
CA ALA A 292 21.80 9.05 -12.79
C ALA A 292 21.68 9.44 -14.27
N ALA A 293 22.14 8.57 -15.18
CA ALA A 293 22.01 8.78 -16.62
C ALA A 293 20.53 8.88 -17.06
N LYS A 294 19.67 7.99 -16.57
CA LYS A 294 18.21 8.03 -16.85
C LYS A 294 17.55 9.31 -16.31
N LEU A 295 17.97 9.78 -15.14
CA LEU A 295 17.41 11.00 -14.55
C LEU A 295 17.85 12.24 -15.34
N LEU A 296 19.11 12.28 -15.80
CA LEU A 296 19.60 13.34 -16.71
C LEU A 296 18.86 13.32 -18.05
N GLU A 297 18.63 12.14 -18.64
CA GLU A 297 17.79 12.01 -19.84
C GLU A 297 16.38 12.55 -19.59
N CYS A 298 15.77 12.21 -18.46
CA CYS A 298 14.45 12.70 -18.07
C CYS A 298 14.42 14.23 -17.94
N LEU A 299 15.43 14.83 -17.32
CA LEU A 299 15.58 16.29 -17.23
C LEU A 299 15.66 16.93 -18.61
N ILE A 300 16.47 16.38 -19.51
CA ILE A 300 16.60 16.91 -20.89
C ILE A 300 15.25 16.83 -21.63
N LEU A 301 14.52 15.72 -21.48
CA LEU A 301 13.24 15.52 -22.17
C LEU A 301 12.13 16.42 -21.62
N GLN A 302 12.01 16.54 -20.29
CA GLN A 302 10.90 17.26 -19.64
C GLN A 302 11.17 18.76 -19.49
N CYS A 303 12.44 19.17 -19.35
CA CYS A 303 12.83 20.54 -19.02
C CYS A 303 13.52 21.28 -20.19
N ASN A 304 13.29 20.86 -21.44
CA ASN A 304 14.04 21.23 -22.66
C ASN A 304 13.97 22.73 -23.10
N GLY A 305 13.63 23.63 -22.19
CA GLY A 305 13.72 25.10 -22.34
C GLY A 305 14.37 25.82 -21.17
N ALA A 306 14.36 25.25 -19.96
CA ALA A 306 14.92 25.88 -18.75
C ALA A 306 16.40 25.51 -18.51
N ILE A 307 16.85 24.35 -19.01
CA ILE A 307 18.24 23.88 -18.82
C ILE A 307 19.23 24.73 -19.63
N ASN A 308 18.79 25.39 -20.70
CA ASN A 308 19.66 26.24 -21.52
C ASN A 308 19.94 27.62 -20.90
N GLU A 309 19.26 27.98 -19.80
CA GLU A 309 19.43 29.27 -19.10
C GLU A 309 20.21 29.16 -17.78
N VAL A 310 20.62 27.95 -17.36
CA VAL A 310 21.37 27.68 -16.12
C VAL A 310 22.86 27.43 -16.40
#